data_AF-A0A8S1JBL0-F1
#
_entry.id   AF-A0A8S1JBL0-F1
#
_cell.length_a   1.000
_cell.length_b   1.000
_cell.length_c   1.000
_cell.angle_alpha   90.00
_cell.angle_beta   90.00
_cell.angle_gamma   90.00
#
_symmetry.space_group_name_H-M   'P 1'
#
loop_
_entity.id
_entity.type
_entity.pdbx_description
1 polymer ?
#
loop_
_entity_poly.entity_id
_entity_poly.type
_entity_poly.pdbx_seq_one_letter_code
_entity_poly.pdbx_strand_id
1 'polypeptide(L)'
;MLNAQTLAAVSTALGVGACIWLLAVNGLFKRLTIEKKKFGPYLLFYKNHVGPYKEVGPIFHDICKMAMQHGVSHNRKCGIYFDNPETTPGQECRSSIAVIAKEGKSIGTAAGLKEARTEMEGHPLATEHGLQVGYFPESLCHSLEFPFHGMLSILLGIMRCYPRLKQSLKSLEPCKVMGSLEVYDTNSHMMFITFPVDARDDMLPFDAKSKTH
;
A
#
# COMPACT_ATOMS: atom_id res chain seq x y z
N MET A 1 47.97 23.42 0.53
CA MET A 1 46.79 23.48 -0.36
C MET A 1 46.61 22.10 -0.96
N LEU A 2 45.42 21.51 -0.90
CA LEU A 2 45.11 20.24 -1.57
C LEU A 2 45.19 20.43 -3.09
N ASN A 3 45.80 19.49 -3.82
CA ASN A 3 45.85 19.58 -5.27
C ASN A 3 44.48 19.23 -5.88
N ALA A 4 44.25 19.64 -7.13
CA ALA A 4 42.96 19.46 -7.81
C ALA A 4 42.49 17.99 -7.87
N GLN A 5 43.42 17.04 -8.01
CA GLN A 5 43.12 15.61 -8.01
C GLN A 5 42.66 15.13 -6.64
N THR A 6 43.31 15.56 -5.55
CA THR A 6 42.88 15.21 -4.19
C THR A 6 41.54 15.84 -3.86
N LEU A 7 41.29 17.07 -4.31
CA LEU A 7 39.99 17.73 -4.14
C LEU A 7 38.87 16.95 -4.86
N ALA A 8 39.11 16.54 -6.11
CA ALA A 8 38.15 15.73 -6.88
C ALA A 8 37.90 14.35 -6.26
N ALA A 9 38.94 13.69 -5.75
CA ALA A 9 38.81 12.39 -5.07
C ALA A 9 37.99 12.50 -3.78
N VAL A 10 38.23 13.54 -2.97
CA VAL A 10 37.46 13.80 -1.73
C VAL A 10 36.00 14.10 -2.07
N SER A 11 35.73 14.96 -3.06
CA SER A 11 34.36 15.25 -3.50
C SER A 11 33.62 14.00 -3.98
N THR A 12 34.30 13.13 -4.74
CA THR A 12 33.74 11.86 -5.21
C THR A 12 33.39 10.94 -4.04
N ALA A 13 34.31 10.79 -3.08
CA ALA A 13 34.10 9.95 -1.89
C ALA A 13 32.92 10.44 -1.05
N LEU A 14 32.81 11.76 -0.84
CA LEU A 14 31.68 12.36 -0.13
C LEU A 14 30.36 12.14 -0.87
N GLY A 15 30.35 12.29 -2.19
CA GLY A 15 29.18 12.03 -3.03
C GLY A 15 28.70 10.58 -2.92
N VAL A 16 29.62 9.61 -3.03
CA VAL A 16 29.31 8.18 -2.85
C VAL A 16 28.81 7.90 -1.43
N GLY A 17 29.47 8.46 -0.42
CA GLY A 17 29.05 8.32 0.98
C GLY A 17 27.64 8.84 1.23
N ALA A 18 27.31 10.03 0.69
CA ALA A 18 25.98 10.60 0.77
C ALA A 18 24.92 9.75 0.05
N CYS A 19 25.25 9.20 -1.12
CA CYS A 19 24.36 8.29 -1.85
C CYS A 19 24.09 6.99 -1.08
N ILE A 20 25.13 6.36 -0.54
CA ILE A 20 24.98 5.15 0.29
C ILE A 20 24.17 5.45 1.54
N TRP A 21 24.43 6.59 2.19
CA TRP A 21 23.66 7.02 3.36
C TRP A 21 22.18 7.22 3.02
N LEU A 22 21.86 7.91 1.93
CA LEU A 22 20.48 8.10 1.47
C LEU A 22 19.77 6.76 1.22
N LEU A 23 20.44 5.81 0.54
CA LEU A 23 19.89 4.47 0.30
C LEU A 23 19.73 3.68 1.61
N ALA A 24 20.66 3.82 2.55
CA ALA A 24 20.61 3.16 3.86
C ALA A 24 19.41 3.63 4.69
N VAL A 25 19.18 4.95 4.75
CA VAL A 25 18.01 5.56 5.43
C VAL A 25 16.70 5.09 4.79
N ASN A 26 16.68 4.86 3.47
CA ASN A 26 15.53 4.32 2.75
C ASN A 26 15.42 2.78 2.81
N GLY A 27 16.21 2.11 3.65
CA GLY A 27 16.04 0.68 3.95
C GLY A 27 16.86 -0.29 3.10
N LEU A 28 17.86 0.17 2.32
CA LEU A 28 18.71 -0.71 1.50
C LEU A 28 19.33 -1.85 2.31
N PHE A 29 19.71 -1.61 3.56
CA PHE A 29 20.31 -2.62 4.44
C PHE A 29 19.33 -3.21 5.46
N LYS A 30 18.03 -2.90 5.36
CA LYS A 30 17.01 -3.50 6.23
C LYS A 30 17.01 -5.02 6.05
N ARG A 31 17.12 -5.74 7.18
CA ARG A 31 16.89 -7.18 7.25
C ARG A 31 15.39 -7.44 7.12
N LEU A 32 15.04 -8.32 6.17
CA LEU A 32 13.65 -8.66 5.88
C LEU A 32 13.33 -10.00 6.53
N THR A 33 12.35 -10.00 7.44
CA THR A 33 11.84 -11.17 8.13
C THR A 33 10.36 -11.28 7.82
N ILE A 34 9.95 -12.36 7.16
CA ILE A 34 8.55 -12.59 6.83
C ILE A 34 7.80 -12.92 8.12
N GLU A 35 6.76 -12.14 8.39
CA GLU A 35 5.89 -12.33 9.54
C GLU A 35 4.52 -12.83 9.12
N LYS A 36 3.93 -13.72 9.92
CA LYS A 36 2.52 -14.11 9.79
C LYS A 36 1.72 -13.26 10.76
N LYS A 37 1.05 -12.23 10.26
CA LYS A 37 0.34 -11.25 11.08
C LYS A 37 -1.04 -10.97 10.52
N LYS A 38 -1.97 -10.61 11.39
CA LYS A 38 -3.31 -10.19 11.01
C LYS A 38 -3.32 -8.73 10.55
N PHE A 39 -3.94 -8.47 9.41
CA PHE A 39 -4.24 -7.13 8.90
C PHE A 39 -5.75 -6.97 8.79
N GLY A 40 -6.25 -5.75 8.95
CA GLY A 40 -7.68 -5.49 9.06
C GLY A 40 -8.24 -5.77 10.46
N PRO A 41 -9.57 -5.63 10.65
CA PRO A 41 -10.50 -5.13 9.64
C PRO A 41 -10.29 -3.64 9.35
N TYR A 42 -10.50 -3.23 8.10
CA TYR A 42 -10.40 -1.84 7.64
C TYR A 42 -11.67 -1.41 6.91
N LEU A 43 -12.13 -0.20 7.20
CA LEU A 43 -13.15 0.50 6.42
C LEU A 43 -12.47 1.63 5.64
N LEU A 44 -12.70 1.65 4.34
CA LEU A 44 -11.89 2.37 3.36
C LEU A 44 -12.76 3.36 2.59
N PHE A 45 -12.24 4.57 2.36
CA PHE A 45 -12.62 5.33 1.17
C PHE A 45 -11.63 4.98 0.07
N TYR A 46 -12.12 4.58 -1.10
CA TYR A 46 -11.24 4.12 -2.18
C TYR A 46 -11.70 4.56 -3.57
N LYS A 47 -10.74 4.50 -4.49
CA LYS A 47 -10.97 4.66 -5.93
C LYS A 47 -10.37 3.47 -6.67
N ASN A 48 -11.12 2.93 -7.62
CA ASN A 48 -10.64 1.88 -8.51
C ASN A 48 -9.79 2.46 -9.64
N HIS A 49 -8.79 1.71 -10.04
CA HIS A 49 -7.88 2.02 -11.15
C HIS A 49 -7.63 0.76 -11.97
N VAL A 50 -7.72 0.91 -13.30
CA VAL A 50 -7.28 -0.10 -14.26
C VAL A 50 -6.17 0.53 -15.08
N GLY A 51 -5.00 -0.08 -15.07
CA GLY A 51 -3.81 0.43 -15.74
C GLY A 51 -2.53 0.20 -14.94
N PRO A 52 -1.39 0.71 -15.44
CA PRO A 52 -0.09 0.45 -14.83
C PRO A 52 0.00 0.94 -13.39
N TYR A 53 0.46 0.10 -12.47
CA TYR A 53 0.55 0.46 -11.04
C TYR A 53 1.48 1.66 -10.76
N LYS A 54 2.45 1.94 -11.63
CA LYS A 54 3.28 3.15 -11.51
C LYS A 54 2.49 4.46 -11.63
N GLU A 55 1.26 4.41 -12.15
CA GLU A 55 0.39 5.56 -12.40
C GLU A 55 -0.57 5.85 -11.24
N VAL A 56 -0.55 5.06 -10.16
CA VAL A 56 -1.45 5.25 -9.01
C VAL A 56 -1.00 6.36 -8.05
N GLY A 57 0.21 6.89 -8.22
CA GLY A 57 0.78 7.95 -7.36
C GLY A 57 -0.11 9.20 -7.27
N PRO A 58 -0.57 9.79 -8.40
CA PRO A 58 -1.54 10.87 -8.40
C PRO A 58 -2.86 10.52 -7.69
N ILE A 59 -3.35 9.29 -7.83
CA ILE A 59 -4.58 8.85 -7.15
C ILE A 59 -4.40 8.85 -5.63
N PHE A 60 -3.25 8.38 -5.13
CA PHE A 60 -2.89 8.49 -3.72
C PHE A 60 -2.83 9.94 -3.25
N HIS A 61 -2.26 10.84 -4.05
CA HIS A 61 -2.20 12.26 -3.71
C HIS A 61 -3.60 12.86 -3.58
N ASP A 62 -4.45 12.64 -4.59
CA ASP A 62 -5.80 13.20 -4.64
C ASP A 62 -6.66 12.68 -3.48
N ILE A 63 -6.66 11.37 -3.22
CA ILE A 63 -7.47 10.79 -2.15
C ILE A 63 -7.02 11.25 -0.77
N CYS A 64 -5.70 11.36 -0.53
CA CYS A 64 -5.19 11.89 0.73
C CYS A 64 -5.50 13.38 0.91
N LYS A 65 -5.42 14.17 -0.17
CA LYS A 65 -5.78 15.59 -0.15
C LYS A 65 -7.25 15.77 0.21
N MET A 66 -8.15 15.02 -0.43
CA MET A 66 -9.58 15.05 -0.12
C MET A 66 -9.84 14.60 1.33
N ALA A 67 -9.22 13.50 1.77
CA ALA A 67 -9.36 13.03 3.15
C ALA A 67 -8.96 14.10 4.17
N MET A 68 -7.82 14.75 3.97
CA MET A 68 -7.33 15.84 4.82
C MET A 68 -8.30 17.04 4.84
N GLN A 69 -8.85 17.44 3.69
CA GLN A 69 -9.79 18.56 3.59
C GLN A 69 -11.11 18.31 4.32
N HIS A 70 -11.50 17.04 4.45
CA HIS A 70 -12.75 16.62 5.10
C HIS A 70 -12.54 16.00 6.49
N GLY A 71 -11.38 16.24 7.11
CA GLY A 71 -11.13 15.81 8.50
C GLY A 71 -10.97 14.29 8.69
N VAL A 72 -10.80 13.53 7.60
CA VAL A 72 -10.50 12.10 7.66
C VAL A 72 -8.99 11.89 7.76
N SER A 73 -8.59 11.01 8.68
CA SER A 73 -7.18 10.65 8.84
C SER A 73 -6.60 10.11 7.53
N HIS A 74 -5.47 10.68 7.11
CA HIS A 74 -4.75 10.27 5.89
C HIS A 74 -3.38 9.65 6.23
N ASN A 75 -3.10 9.43 7.52
CA ASN A 75 -1.81 8.90 7.96
C ASN A 75 -1.62 7.45 7.55
N ARG A 76 -2.74 6.72 7.40
CA ARG A 76 -2.76 5.35 6.90
C ARG A 76 -3.53 5.27 5.60
N LYS A 77 -2.84 4.84 4.55
CA LYS A 77 -3.37 4.63 3.21
C LYS A 77 -2.94 3.28 2.69
N CYS A 78 -3.68 2.70 1.75
CA CYS A 78 -3.32 1.43 1.18
C CYS A 78 -3.59 1.33 -0.33
N GLY A 79 -2.80 0.49 -0.98
CA GLY A 79 -3.05 0.01 -2.33
C GLY A 79 -3.40 -1.47 -2.26
N ILE A 80 -4.47 -1.86 -2.93
CA ILE A 80 -4.86 -3.26 -3.11
C ILE A 80 -4.64 -3.57 -4.58
N TYR A 81 -3.79 -4.53 -4.89
CA TYR A 81 -3.38 -4.86 -6.26
C TYR A 81 -3.80 -6.29 -6.58
N PHE A 82 -4.67 -6.46 -7.58
CA PHE A 82 -5.36 -7.74 -7.82
C PHE A 82 -4.65 -8.62 -8.84
N ASP A 83 -3.71 -8.05 -9.60
CA ASP A 83 -3.06 -8.73 -10.72
C ASP A 83 -1.53 -8.70 -10.57
N ASN A 84 -0.86 -9.73 -11.09
CA ASN A 84 0.59 -9.80 -11.12
C ASN A 84 1.13 -9.03 -12.34
N PRO A 85 1.84 -7.90 -12.15
CA PRO A 85 2.30 -7.07 -13.26
C PRO A 85 3.42 -7.71 -14.11
N GLU A 86 3.98 -8.84 -13.66
CA GLU A 86 4.94 -9.63 -14.45
C GLU A 86 4.26 -10.52 -15.49
N THR A 87 2.97 -10.83 -15.31
CA THR A 87 2.22 -11.77 -16.16
C THR A 87 0.95 -11.18 -16.74
N THR A 88 0.40 -10.14 -16.13
CA THR A 88 -0.77 -9.40 -16.62
C THR A 88 -0.30 -8.15 -17.37
N PRO A 89 -0.82 -7.86 -18.58
CA PRO A 89 -0.52 -6.63 -19.28
C PRO A 89 -0.81 -5.42 -18.41
N GLY A 90 0.10 -4.43 -18.39
CA GLY A 90 -0.03 -3.28 -17.49
C GLY A 90 -1.35 -2.52 -17.65
N GLN A 91 -1.94 -2.49 -18.84
CA GLN A 91 -3.24 -1.85 -19.11
C GLN A 91 -4.45 -2.61 -18.57
N GLU A 92 -4.26 -3.86 -18.14
CA GLU A 92 -5.30 -4.72 -17.59
C GLU A 92 -5.15 -4.89 -16.07
N CYS A 93 -4.04 -4.43 -15.49
CA CYS A 93 -3.80 -4.51 -14.07
C CYS A 93 -4.82 -3.68 -13.28
N ARG A 94 -5.49 -4.31 -12.32
CA ARG A 94 -6.52 -3.71 -11.49
C ARG A 94 -5.96 -3.38 -10.11
N SER A 95 -6.35 -2.23 -9.59
CA SER A 95 -6.02 -1.82 -8.23
C SER A 95 -7.11 -0.96 -7.60
N SER A 96 -7.15 -0.96 -6.27
CA SER A 96 -7.96 -0.04 -5.47
C SER A 96 -7.04 0.76 -4.57
N ILE A 97 -7.14 2.08 -4.66
CA ILE A 97 -6.30 3.02 -3.90
C ILE A 97 -7.16 3.68 -2.85
N ALA A 98 -6.73 3.59 -1.59
CA ALA A 98 -7.58 3.86 -0.45
C ALA A 98 -6.90 4.65 0.66
N VAL A 99 -7.70 5.39 1.42
CA VAL A 99 -7.38 5.81 2.79
C VAL A 99 -8.11 4.90 3.77
N ILE A 100 -7.43 4.52 4.86
CA ILE A 100 -8.03 3.72 5.93
C ILE A 100 -8.75 4.69 6.86
N ALA A 101 -10.08 4.79 6.72
CA ALA A 101 -10.90 5.72 7.47
C ALA A 101 -11.20 5.21 8.90
N LYS A 102 -11.46 3.90 9.03
CA LYS A 102 -11.67 3.24 10.32
C LYS A 102 -10.99 1.88 10.35
N GLU A 103 -10.54 1.49 11.54
CA GLU A 103 -9.93 0.19 11.79
C GLU A 103 -10.20 -0.31 13.20
N GLY A 104 -10.03 -1.62 13.41
CA GLY A 104 -10.09 -2.24 14.73
C GLY A 104 -11.38 -3.01 15.00
N LYS A 105 -11.47 -3.57 16.23
CA LYS A 105 -12.45 -4.61 16.56
C LYS A 105 -13.92 -4.17 16.43
N SER A 106 -14.23 -2.88 16.61
CA SER A 106 -15.61 -2.36 16.52
C SER A 106 -16.22 -2.61 15.14
N ILE A 107 -15.45 -2.38 14.06
CA ILE A 107 -15.89 -2.61 12.68
C ILE A 107 -15.77 -4.07 12.23
N GLY A 108 -15.24 -4.96 13.07
CA GLY A 108 -15.16 -6.40 12.79
C GLY A 108 -16.44 -7.17 13.09
N THR A 109 -17.44 -6.53 13.71
CA THR A 109 -18.75 -7.13 13.99
C THR A 109 -19.76 -6.73 12.91
N ALA A 110 -20.76 -7.57 12.63
CA ALA A 110 -21.77 -7.26 11.61
C ALA A 110 -22.54 -5.96 11.92
N ALA A 111 -22.88 -5.73 13.20
CA ALA A 111 -23.56 -4.51 13.63
C ALA A 111 -22.67 -3.27 13.50
N GLY A 112 -21.44 -3.33 14.01
CA GLY A 112 -20.51 -2.20 13.96
C GLY A 112 -20.05 -1.88 12.53
N LEU A 113 -19.91 -2.89 11.66
CA LEU A 113 -19.65 -2.69 10.24
C LEU A 113 -20.82 -1.98 9.56
N LYS A 114 -22.05 -2.41 9.80
CA LYS A 114 -23.24 -1.80 9.19
C LYS A 114 -23.37 -0.32 9.58
N GLU A 115 -23.19 -0.01 10.86
CA GLU A 115 -23.24 1.36 11.38
C GLU A 115 -22.13 2.23 10.76
N ALA A 116 -20.87 1.78 10.85
CA ALA A 116 -19.73 2.52 10.34
C ALA A 116 -19.79 2.71 8.81
N ARG A 117 -20.28 1.70 8.07
CA ARG A 117 -20.50 1.78 6.62
C ARG A 117 -21.54 2.85 6.29
N THR A 118 -22.69 2.84 6.99
CA THR A 118 -23.77 3.81 6.76
C THR A 118 -23.27 5.25 6.98
N GLU A 119 -22.49 5.46 8.03
CA GLU A 119 -21.86 6.76 8.31
C GLU A 119 -20.90 7.19 7.18
N MET A 120 -20.04 6.29 6.71
CA MET A 120 -19.09 6.60 5.64
C MET A 120 -19.77 6.82 4.29
N GLU A 121 -20.84 6.09 3.98
CA GLU A 121 -21.62 6.26 2.75
C GLU A 121 -22.35 7.62 2.73
N GLY A 122 -22.68 8.19 3.90
CA GLY A 122 -23.22 9.54 4.03
C GLY A 122 -22.16 10.66 4.09
N HIS A 123 -20.88 10.34 4.13
CA HIS A 123 -19.80 11.32 4.26
C HIS A 123 -19.55 12.08 2.94
N PRO A 124 -19.17 13.38 2.96
CA PRO A 124 -18.89 14.17 1.74
C PRO A 124 -17.88 13.53 0.78
N LEU A 125 -16.92 12.76 1.30
CA LEU A 125 -15.99 11.99 0.48
C LEU A 125 -16.69 10.97 -0.43
N ALA A 126 -17.77 10.33 0.04
CA ALA A 126 -18.58 9.43 -0.77
C ALA A 126 -19.62 10.19 -1.60
N THR A 127 -20.36 11.12 -0.99
CA THR A 127 -21.52 11.76 -1.61
C THR A 127 -21.16 12.86 -2.61
N GLU A 128 -20.12 13.64 -2.34
CA GLU A 128 -19.72 14.79 -3.17
C GLU A 128 -18.48 14.49 -4.03
N HIS A 129 -17.52 13.74 -3.47
CA HIS A 129 -16.27 13.38 -4.17
C HIS A 129 -16.31 12.01 -4.86
N GLY A 130 -17.40 11.26 -4.71
CA GLY A 130 -17.61 9.99 -5.42
C GLY A 130 -16.66 8.86 -5.02
N LEU A 131 -16.02 8.93 -3.85
CA LEU A 131 -15.21 7.82 -3.34
C LEU A 131 -16.10 6.66 -2.91
N GLN A 132 -15.66 5.43 -3.20
CA GLN A 132 -16.39 4.24 -2.82
C GLN A 132 -16.07 3.83 -1.39
N VAL A 133 -17.02 3.17 -0.70
CA VAL A 133 -16.85 2.65 0.66
C VAL A 133 -16.58 1.16 0.65
N GLY A 134 -15.36 0.78 1.01
CA GLY A 134 -14.85 -0.59 0.98
C GLY A 134 -14.61 -1.13 2.38
N TYR A 135 -14.74 -2.45 2.56
CA TYR A 135 -14.46 -3.15 3.81
C TYR A 135 -13.44 -4.27 3.59
N PHE A 136 -12.22 -4.11 4.06
CA PHE A 136 -11.23 -5.17 4.07
C PHE A 136 -11.39 -5.97 5.39
N PRO A 137 -11.83 -7.24 5.36
CA PRO A 137 -11.98 -8.02 6.57
C PRO A 137 -10.63 -8.40 7.17
N GLU A 138 -10.61 -8.72 8.47
CA GLU A 138 -9.40 -9.22 9.12
C GLU A 138 -8.85 -10.46 8.38
N SER A 139 -7.59 -10.39 7.93
CA SER A 139 -6.91 -11.44 7.18
C SER A 139 -5.59 -11.83 7.82
N LEU A 140 -5.31 -13.14 7.87
CA LEU A 140 -3.97 -13.62 8.16
C LEU A 140 -3.09 -13.42 6.93
N CYS A 141 -2.02 -12.65 7.06
CA CYS A 141 -1.15 -12.30 5.94
C CYS A 141 0.30 -12.75 6.19
N HIS A 142 0.98 -13.15 5.11
CA HIS A 142 2.44 -13.06 5.06
C HIS A 142 2.80 -11.61 4.78
N SER A 143 3.59 -11.00 5.66
CA SER A 143 3.90 -9.57 5.64
C SER A 143 5.39 -9.32 5.77
N LEU A 144 5.86 -8.28 5.09
CA LEU A 144 7.17 -7.67 5.32
C LEU A 144 7.00 -6.20 5.66
N GLU A 145 7.68 -5.76 6.70
CA GLU A 145 7.75 -4.35 7.10
C GLU A 145 9.00 -3.69 6.51
N PHE A 146 8.83 -2.48 5.96
CA PHE A 146 9.90 -1.73 5.31
C PHE A 146 9.84 -0.23 5.67
N PRO A 147 10.99 0.46 5.86
CA PRO A 147 10.99 1.90 6.13
C PRO A 147 10.34 2.71 5.02
N PHE A 148 9.54 3.72 5.37
CA PHE A 148 8.76 4.52 4.42
C PHE A 148 9.00 6.02 4.60
N HIS A 149 9.82 6.59 3.70
CA HIS A 149 10.15 8.01 3.67
C HIS A 149 9.80 8.70 2.34
N GLY A 150 9.22 7.96 1.38
CA GLY A 150 8.84 8.50 0.08
C GLY A 150 9.03 7.49 -1.06
N MET A 151 9.13 8.01 -2.29
CA MET A 151 9.19 7.19 -3.51
C MET A 151 10.39 6.23 -3.54
N LEU A 152 11.56 6.68 -3.05
CA LEU A 152 12.75 5.83 -3.02
C LEU A 152 12.58 4.62 -2.09
N SER A 153 11.99 4.83 -0.89
CA SER A 153 11.58 3.75 0.01
C SER A 153 10.61 2.78 -0.66
N ILE A 154 9.60 3.29 -1.39
CA ILE A 154 8.61 2.45 -2.09
C ILE A 154 9.32 1.56 -3.11
N LEU A 155 10.16 2.14 -3.97
CA LEU A 155 10.89 1.39 -4.99
C LEU A 155 11.79 0.30 -4.39
N LEU A 156 12.59 0.66 -3.38
CA LEU A 156 13.46 -0.30 -2.68
C LEU A 156 12.66 -1.38 -1.95
N GLY A 157 11.54 -1.01 -1.34
CA GLY A 157 10.61 -1.91 -0.67
C GLY A 157 10.04 -2.92 -1.66
N ILE A 158 9.54 -2.47 -2.80
CA ILE A 158 9.01 -3.35 -3.85
C ILE A 158 10.10 -4.32 -4.32
N MET A 159 11.26 -3.80 -4.70
CA MET A 159 12.38 -4.59 -5.23
C MET A 159 12.90 -5.65 -4.26
N ARG A 160 12.87 -5.39 -2.94
CA ARG A 160 13.42 -6.32 -1.94
C ARG A 160 12.39 -7.21 -1.28
N CYS A 161 11.16 -6.74 -1.09
CA CYS A 161 10.11 -7.45 -0.38
C CYS A 161 9.35 -8.43 -1.29
N TYR A 162 8.95 -8.02 -2.50
CA TYR A 162 8.17 -8.89 -3.38
C TYR A 162 8.86 -10.21 -3.72
N PRO A 163 10.16 -10.26 -4.11
CA PRO A 163 10.82 -11.54 -4.39
C PRO A 163 10.81 -12.50 -3.21
N ARG A 164 11.01 -11.99 -1.98
CA ARG A 164 10.98 -12.80 -0.75
C ARG A 164 9.58 -13.28 -0.41
N LEU A 165 8.58 -12.40 -0.50
CA LEU A 165 7.18 -12.77 -0.26
C LEU A 165 6.73 -13.82 -1.28
N LYS A 166 6.96 -13.58 -2.58
CA LYS A 166 6.66 -14.53 -3.66
C LYS A 166 7.30 -15.90 -3.39
N GLN A 167 8.56 -15.95 -2.97
CA GLN A 167 9.21 -17.21 -2.63
C GLN A 167 8.51 -17.94 -1.47
N SER A 168 8.06 -17.22 -0.45
CA SER A 168 7.34 -17.82 0.70
C SER A 168 5.94 -18.33 0.36
N LEU A 169 5.33 -17.77 -0.68
CA LEU A 169 3.99 -18.14 -1.13
C LEU A 169 4.00 -19.36 -2.07
N LYS A 170 5.14 -19.72 -2.67
CA LYS A 170 5.24 -20.88 -3.60
C LYS A 170 4.83 -22.21 -3.00
N SER A 171 5.00 -22.38 -1.68
CA SER A 171 4.65 -23.61 -0.96
C SER A 171 3.23 -23.61 -0.41
N LEU A 172 2.48 -22.52 -0.59
CA LEU A 172 1.09 -22.43 -0.15
C LEU A 172 0.18 -22.80 -1.31
N GLU A 173 -0.96 -23.41 -0.99
CA GLU A 173 -2.03 -23.52 -1.97
C GLU A 173 -2.42 -22.11 -2.44
N PRO A 174 -2.65 -21.91 -3.75
CA PRO A 174 -3.00 -20.60 -4.28
C PRO A 174 -4.27 -20.09 -3.57
N CYS A 175 -4.15 -18.92 -2.94
CA CYS A 175 -5.32 -18.24 -2.40
C CYS A 175 -6.27 -17.91 -3.57
N LYS A 176 -7.58 -18.10 -3.41
CA LYS A 176 -8.56 -17.87 -4.48
C LYS A 176 -8.60 -16.41 -4.94
N VAL A 177 -8.18 -15.49 -4.07
CA VAL A 177 -7.98 -14.07 -4.38
C VAL A 177 -6.51 -13.70 -4.13
N MET A 178 -5.67 -13.78 -5.16
CA MET A 178 -4.24 -13.40 -5.09
C MET A 178 -4.06 -11.89 -5.31
N GLY A 179 -4.50 -11.08 -4.35
CA GLY A 179 -4.18 -9.66 -4.30
C GLY A 179 -3.10 -9.34 -3.27
N SER A 180 -2.20 -8.39 -3.54
CA SER A 180 -1.36 -7.81 -2.49
C SER A 180 -2.05 -6.62 -1.84
N LEU A 181 -1.88 -6.48 -0.53
CA LEU A 181 -2.25 -5.31 0.23
C LEU A 181 -0.97 -4.59 0.65
N GLU A 182 -0.81 -3.35 0.19
CA GLU A 182 0.28 -2.48 0.61
C GLU A 182 -0.27 -1.40 1.54
N VAL A 183 0.12 -1.41 2.81
CA VAL A 183 -0.29 -0.37 3.77
C VAL A 183 0.88 0.57 4.00
N TYR A 184 0.63 1.87 3.90
CA TYR A 184 1.59 2.93 4.13
C TYR A 184 1.15 3.73 5.36
N ASP A 185 2.00 3.74 6.39
CA ASP A 185 1.74 4.46 7.64
C ASP A 185 2.78 5.57 7.85
N THR A 186 2.32 6.81 7.75
CA THR A 186 3.18 7.99 7.93
C THR A 186 3.44 8.32 9.40
N ASN A 187 2.66 7.79 10.35
CA ASN A 187 2.93 7.98 11.78
C ASN A 187 4.12 7.14 12.23
N SER A 188 4.15 5.87 11.82
CA SER A 188 5.26 4.96 12.15
C SER A 188 6.43 5.05 11.18
N HIS A 189 6.28 5.76 10.06
CA HIS A 189 7.24 5.78 8.94
C HIS A 189 7.55 4.38 8.40
N MET A 190 6.52 3.53 8.34
CA MET A 190 6.63 2.15 7.88
C MET A 190 5.61 1.87 6.78
N MET A 191 6.02 1.01 5.84
CA MET A 191 5.12 0.39 4.88
C MET A 191 5.14 -1.13 5.07
N PHE A 192 4.01 -1.74 4.76
CA PHE A 192 3.77 -3.16 4.90
C PHE A 192 3.38 -3.68 3.53
N ILE A 193 4.16 -4.61 2.98
CA ILE A 193 3.77 -5.34 1.76
C ILE A 193 3.28 -6.69 2.22
N THR A 194 2.00 -6.97 1.98
CA THR A 194 1.34 -8.13 2.55
C THR A 194 0.57 -8.91 1.49
N PHE A 195 0.53 -10.22 1.71
CA PHE A 195 -0.28 -11.14 0.94
C PHE A 195 -1.14 -11.92 1.91
N PRO A 196 -2.48 -11.79 1.82
CA PRO A 196 -3.39 -12.65 2.57
C PRO A 196 -3.17 -14.13 2.20
N VAL A 197 -3.16 -14.98 3.21
CA VAL A 197 -2.93 -16.42 3.10
C VAL A 197 -4.06 -17.24 3.73
N ASP A 198 -5.00 -16.57 4.37
CA ASP A 198 -6.30 -17.13 4.70
C ASP A 198 -7.06 -17.34 3.39
N ALA A 199 -7.40 -18.60 3.08
CA ALA A 199 -8.16 -18.97 1.89
C ALA A 199 -9.55 -18.32 1.93
N ARG A 200 -9.65 -17.09 1.41
CA ARG A 200 -10.88 -16.31 1.34
C ARG A 200 -11.32 -16.07 -0.10
N ASP A 201 -12.62 -15.94 -0.27
CA ASP A 201 -13.29 -15.59 -1.52
C ASP A 201 -13.85 -14.16 -1.53
N ASP A 202 -13.69 -13.42 -0.42
CA ASP A 202 -14.32 -12.13 -0.15
C ASP A 202 -13.34 -10.97 0.05
N MET A 203 -12.10 -11.06 -0.45
CA MET A 203 -11.23 -9.88 -0.46
C MET A 203 -11.84 -8.86 -1.42
N LEU A 204 -12.62 -7.92 -0.83
CA LEU A 204 -13.35 -6.81 -1.42
C LEU A 204 -13.64 -6.92 -2.92
N PRO A 205 -14.91 -6.92 -3.37
CA PRO A 205 -15.13 -6.84 -4.81
C PRO A 205 -14.48 -5.58 -5.36
N PHE A 206 -13.45 -5.76 -6.20
CA PHE A 206 -13.22 -4.89 -7.32
C PHE A 206 -14.40 -5.10 -8.27
N ASP A 207 -15.52 -4.41 -8.02
CA ASP A 207 -16.55 -4.33 -9.04
C ASP A 207 -16.12 -3.24 -10.03
N ALA A 208 -15.61 -3.68 -11.19
CA ALA A 208 -15.19 -2.80 -12.27
C ALA A 208 -16.36 -1.96 -12.84
N LYS A 209 -17.58 -2.14 -12.34
CA LYS A 209 -18.77 -1.33 -12.68
C LYS A 209 -18.69 0.08 -12.09
N SER A 210 -17.71 0.86 -12.50
CA SER A 210 -17.89 2.29 -12.73
C SER A 210 -17.64 2.58 -14.21
N LYS A 211 -18.37 1.89 -15.09
CA LYS A 211 -18.64 2.47 -16.41
C LYS A 211 -19.71 3.53 -16.22
N THR A 212 -19.45 4.71 -16.80
CA THR A 212 -20.39 5.78 -17.16
C THR A 212 -21.08 6.52 -16.00
N HIS A 213 -20.70 7.78 -15.79
CA HIS A 213 -21.41 8.94 -16.35
C HIS A 213 -20.44 10.08 -16.67
#